data_AF-A0A2D5U9W8-F1
#
_entry.id   AF-A0A2D5U9W8-F1
#
_cell.length_a   1.000
_cell.length_b   1.000
_cell.length_c   1.000
_cell.angle_alpha   90.00
_cell.angle_beta   90.00
_cell.angle_gamma   90.00
#
_symmetry.space_group_name_H-M   'P 1'
#
loop_
_entity.id
_entity.type
_entity.pdbx_description
1 polymer ?
#
loop_
_entity_poly.entity_id
_entity_poly.type
_entity_poly.pdbx_seq_one_letter_code
_entity_poly.pdbx_strand_id
1 'polypeptide(L)' 'MITNDAGRGKDDSGIAAFAPLAEAGIAAAAVGTMSARVDETMSTWNDGIISCMNDVAGSRGVLPGMGVREAAGKMLIS' A
#
# COMPACT_ATOMS: atom_id res chain seq x y z
N MET A 1 -6.11 3.95 0.09
CA MET A 1 -6.14 2.84 1.07
C MET A 1 -4.72 2.30 1.22
N ILE A 2 -4.31 1.93 2.44
CA ILE A 2 -3.04 1.22 2.68
C ILE A 2 -3.35 -0.09 3.40
N THR A 3 -2.91 -1.22 2.84
CA THR A 3 -3.12 -2.58 3.39
C THR A 3 -1.79 -3.26 3.71
N ASN A 4 -1.83 -4.52 4.14
CA ASN A 4 -0.65 -5.40 4.18
C ASN A 4 -0.69 -6.32 2.95
N ASP A 5 0.46 -6.58 2.33
CA ASP A 5 0.54 -7.45 1.16
C ASP A 5 0.36 -8.95 1.48
N ALA A 6 0.45 -9.34 2.76
CA ALA A 6 0.37 -10.73 3.23
C ALA A 6 1.32 -11.69 2.47
N GLY A 7 2.46 -11.19 1.97
CA GLY A 7 3.39 -11.95 1.14
C GLY A 7 2.94 -12.12 -0.31
N ARG A 8 2.01 -11.27 -0.77
CA ARG A 8 1.39 -11.19 -2.11
C ARG A 8 0.62 -12.41 -2.58
N GLY A 9 0.83 -13.58 -1.98
CA GLY A 9 0.15 -14.82 -2.39
C GLY A 9 0.56 -15.29 -3.78
N LYS A 10 -0.05 -16.38 -4.24
CA LYS A 10 0.20 -16.90 -5.59
C LYS A 10 -0.40 -15.94 -6.62
N ASP A 11 0.35 -15.67 -7.69
CA ASP A 11 -0.08 -14.82 -8.80
C ASP A 11 -0.57 -13.43 -8.33
N ASP A 12 0.07 -12.89 -7.28
CA ASP A 12 -0.26 -11.59 -6.68
C ASP A 12 -1.69 -11.45 -6.13
N SER A 13 -2.31 -12.57 -5.73
CA SER A 13 -3.68 -12.60 -5.20
C SER A 13 -3.90 -11.65 -3.99
N GLY A 14 -2.87 -11.42 -3.19
CA GLY A 14 -2.90 -10.54 -2.01
C GLY A 14 -3.02 -9.05 -2.34
N ILE A 15 -2.72 -8.65 -3.59
CA ILE A 15 -2.85 -7.26 -4.06
C ILE A 15 -3.77 -7.14 -5.28
N ALA A 16 -4.54 -8.20 -5.61
CA ALA A 16 -5.40 -8.25 -6.80
C ALA A 16 -6.42 -7.10 -6.87
N ALA A 17 -6.82 -6.53 -5.72
CA ALA A 17 -7.70 -5.37 -5.66
C ALA A 17 -7.10 -4.07 -6.23
N PHE A 18 -5.78 -4.00 -6.46
CA PHE A 18 -5.13 -2.77 -6.92
C PHE A 18 -5.57 -2.34 -8.32
N ALA A 19 -5.75 -3.30 -9.23
CA ALA A 19 -6.22 -3.04 -10.58
C ALA A 19 -7.63 -2.40 -10.61
N PRO A 20 -8.67 -3.02 -10.03
CA PRO A 20 -10.00 -2.40 -10.01
C PRO A 20 -10.04 -1.09 -9.21
N LEU A 21 -9.20 -0.92 -8.18
CA LEU A 21 -9.06 0.36 -7.48
C LEU A 21 -8.42 1.44 -8.36
N ALA A 22 -7.44 1.08 -9.20
CA ALA A 22 -6.84 2.01 -10.15
C ALA A 22 -7.85 2.45 -11.21
N GLU A 23 -8.65 1.53 -11.76
CA GLU A 23 -9.73 1.82 -12.70
C GLU A 23 -10.77 2.78 -12.10
N ALA A 24 -11.03 2.66 -10.80
CA ALA A 24 -11.90 3.56 -10.05
C ALA A 24 -11.25 4.90 -9.63
N GLY A 25 -9.98 5.15 -9.99
CA GLY A 25 -9.24 6.36 -9.61
C GLY A 25 -8.87 6.44 -8.13
N ILE A 26 -8.86 5.30 -7.42
CA ILE A 26 -8.57 5.21 -6.00
C ILE A 26 -7.09 4.85 -5.79
N ALA A 27 -6.36 5.72 -5.10
CA ALA A 27 -4.98 5.45 -4.70
C ALA A 27 -4.92 4.28 -3.69
N ALA A 28 -4.11 3.27 -4.00
CA ALA A 28 -3.90 2.10 -3.17
C ALA A 28 -2.42 1.73 -3.06
N ALA A 29 -2.01 1.29 -1.87
CA ALA A 29 -0.70 0.69 -1.63
C ALA A 29 -0.78 -0.38 -0.54
N ALA A 30 0.27 -1.17 -0.43
CA ALA A 30 0.43 -2.16 0.63
C ALA A 30 1.80 -2.04 1.29
N VAL A 31 1.85 -2.33 2.59
CA VAL A 31 3.09 -2.54 3.32
C VAL A 31 3.56 -3.98 3.15
N GLY A 32 4.87 -4.19 3.24
CA GLY A 32 5.45 -5.53 3.24
C GLY A 32 5.11 -6.28 4.53
N THR A 33 4.72 -7.55 4.43
CA THR A 33 4.49 -8.45 5.58
C THR A 33 5.67 -8.50 6.56
N MET A 34 6.89 -8.33 6.08
CA MET A 34 8.09 -8.32 6.93
C MET A 34 8.34 -6.98 7.64
N SER A 35 7.59 -5.93 7.29
CA SER A 35 7.74 -4.59 7.88
C SER A 35 6.73 -4.27 8.98
N ALA A 36 5.57 -4.95 8.99
CA ALA A 36 4.51 -4.70 9.97
C ALA A 36 3.73 -5.98 10.25
N ARG A 37 3.20 -6.11 11.49
CA ARG A 37 2.38 -7.26 11.86
C ARG A 37 1.05 -7.22 11.10
N VAL A 38 0.68 -8.37 10.54
CA VAL A 38 -0.61 -8.55 9.87
C VAL A 38 -1.73 -8.37 10.88
N ASP A 39 -2.80 -7.68 10.47
CA ASP A 39 -3.98 -7.37 11.29
C ASP A 39 -3.72 -6.45 12.51
N GLU A 40 -2.55 -5.80 12.56
CA GLU A 40 -2.22 -4.81 13.59
C GLU A 40 -2.06 -3.41 12.97
N THR A 41 -3.10 -2.59 13.06
CA THR A 41 -3.11 -1.24 12.48
C THR A 41 -2.00 -0.34 13.04
N MET A 42 -1.68 -0.46 14.33
CA MET A 42 -0.63 0.37 14.93
C MET A 42 0.77 0.00 14.44
N SER A 43 1.07 -1.29 14.26
CA SER A 43 2.34 -1.70 13.65
C SER A 43 2.39 -1.27 12.18
N THR A 44 1.29 -1.40 11.43
CA THR A 44 1.21 -0.88 10.06
C THR A 44 1.49 0.63 10.00
N TRP A 45 0.87 1.42 10.88
CA TRP A 45 1.03 2.87 10.90
C TRP A 45 2.43 3.32 11.36
N ASN A 46 3.01 2.61 12.34
CA ASN A 46 4.28 2.98 12.95
C ASN A 46 5.50 2.51 12.17
N ASP A 47 5.48 1.24 11.74
CA ASP A 47 6.64 0.49 11.27
C ASP A 47 6.56 0.13 9.77
N GLY A 48 5.34 0.16 9.22
CA GLY A 48 5.06 -0.29 7.87
C GLY A 48 5.86 0.45 6.79
N ILE A 49 6.42 -0.33 5.87
CA ILE A 49 7.13 0.14 4.69
C ILE A 49 6.37 -0.31 3.44
N ILE A 50 6.05 0.63 2.57
CA ILE A 50 5.35 0.34 1.31
C ILE A 50 6.16 -0.65 0.47
N SER A 51 5.56 -1.78 0.13
CA SER A 51 6.14 -2.80 -0.76
C SER A 51 5.70 -2.60 -2.20
N CYS A 52 4.47 -2.12 -2.42
CA CYS A 52 3.90 -1.90 -3.74
C CYS A 52 2.73 -0.91 -3.68
N MET A 53 2.38 -0.38 -4.85
CA MET A 53 1.32 0.61 -5.03
C MET A 53 0.70 0.46 -6.43
N ASN A 54 -0.52 0.97 -6.60
CA ASN A 54 -1.12 1.10 -7.92
C ASN A 54 -0.70 2.40 -8.62
N ASP A 55 -1.03 2.52 -9.90
CA ASP A 55 -0.63 3.68 -10.73
C ASP A 55 -1.16 5.01 -10.21
N VAL A 56 -2.35 5.02 -9.61
CA VAL A 56 -2.96 6.23 -9.03
C VAL A 56 -2.17 6.71 -7.81
N ALA A 57 -1.71 5.80 -6.94
CA ALA A 57 -0.83 6.15 -5.84
C ALA A 57 0.57 6.55 -6.35
N GLY A 58 1.09 5.85 -7.36
CA GLY A 58 2.37 6.16 -8.01
C GLY A 58 2.41 7.55 -8.62
N SER A 59 1.34 7.98 -9.30
CA SER A 59 1.24 9.33 -9.88
C SER A 59 1.23 10.44 -8.83
N ARG A 60 0.83 10.13 -7.59
CA ARG A 60 0.91 11.03 -6.42
C ARG A 60 2.28 10.96 -5.71
N GLY A 61 3.23 10.22 -6.27
CA GLY A 61 4.60 10.10 -5.76
C GLY A 61 4.76 9.09 -4.63
N VAL A 62 3.80 8.17 -4.42
CA VAL A 62 4.00 7.03 -3.52
C VAL A 62 4.97 6.05 -4.19
N LEU A 63 6.00 5.62 -3.45
CA LEU A 63 7.03 4.71 -3.94
C LEU A 63 7.27 3.57 -2.94
N PRO A 64 7.75 2.39 -3.37
CA PRO A 64 8.22 1.36 -2.47
C PRO A 64 9.38 1.87 -1.61
N GLY A 65 9.49 1.39 -0.38
CA GLY A 65 10.47 1.85 0.60
C GLY A 65 10.00 3.06 1.44
N MET A 66 8.89 3.70 1.07
CA MET A 66 8.31 4.81 1.82
C MET A 66 7.63 4.32 3.11
N GLY A 67 7.70 5.12 4.18
CA GLY A 67 6.93 4.87 5.40
C GLY A 67 5.44 5.17 5.22
N VAL A 68 4.57 4.45 5.92
CA VAL A 68 3.10 4.58 5.77
C VAL A 68 2.59 6.01 5.94
N ARG A 69 3.12 6.78 6.91
CA ARG A 69 2.67 8.15 7.16
C ARG A 69 2.92 9.09 5.98
N GLU A 70 4.11 8.98 5.39
CA GLU A 70 4.48 9.77 4.22
C GLU A 70 3.61 9.35 3.02
N ALA A 71 3.45 8.06 2.79
CA ALA A 71 2.62 7.53 1.71
C ALA A 71 1.16 7.98 1.86
N ALA A 72 0.60 7.91 3.06
CA ALA A 72 -0.76 8.37 3.36
C ALA A 72 -0.91 9.86 3.06
N GLY A 73 0.05 10.69 3.45
CA GLY A 73 0.08 12.12 3.13
C GLY A 73 0.03 12.37 1.62
N LYS A 74 0.86 11.66 0.85
CA LYS A 74 0.87 11.75 -0.62
C LYS A 74 -0.44 11.28 -1.26
N MET A 75 -1.05 10.22 -0.73
CA MET A 75 -2.34 9.72 -1.23
C MET A 75 -3.50 10.70 -0.99
N LEU A 76 -3.44 11.56 0.02
CA LEU A 76 -4.52 12.50 0.34
C LEU A 76 -4.54 13.74 -0.57
N ILE A 77 -3.42 14.05 -1.23
CA ILE A 77 -3.30 15.22 -2.10
C ILE A 77 -3.75 14.80 -3.50
N SER A 78 -4.81 15.43 -4.01
CA SER A 78 -5.41 15.20 -5.33
C SER A 78 -4.80 16.08 -6.40
#